data_AF-W7MBB7-F1
#
_entry.id   AF-W7MBB7-F1
#
_cell.length_a   1.000
_cell.length_b   1.000
_cell.length_c   1.000
_cell.angle_alpha   90.00
_cell.angle_beta   90.00
_cell.angle_gamma   90.00
#
_symmetry.space_group_name_H-M   'P 1'
#
loop_
_entity.id
_entity.type
_entity.pdbx_description
1 polymer ?
#
loop_
_entity_poly.entity_id
_entity_poly.type
_entity_poly.pdbx_seq_one_letter_code
_entity_poly.pdbx_strand_id
1 'polypeptide(L)'
;MLRTASRHFRTVIAITVDDVLAAERASALRGIDLLGCYDCLCLRKAECLVDSTRRGKTGRWGSKPTSRFCIDCGLHPHSGTTRYNCANKIGIGGEVFVKCWCGKGCILHTDSSSENRRVCMTCWKPVAQRRRQRQQEQQNLQRRQEKTAKAKDRAERRARYHDRGRAESDIGSLISGTTISDNDSDYDWV
;
A
#
# COMPACT_ATOMS: atom_id res chain seq x y z
N MET A 1 -22.84 -32.60 6.15
CA MET A 1 -21.57 -32.95 5.46
C MET A 1 -21.67 -32.90 3.93
N LEU A 2 -22.84 -33.04 3.29
CA LEU A 2 -22.98 -33.07 1.82
C LEU A 2 -22.74 -31.71 1.12
N ARG A 3 -22.99 -30.58 1.80
CA ARG A 3 -22.88 -29.22 1.22
C ARG A 3 -21.45 -28.72 1.02
N THR A 4 -20.52 -29.17 1.88
CA THR A 4 -19.10 -28.84 1.79
C THR A 4 -18.45 -29.46 0.55
N ALA A 5 -18.93 -30.63 0.12
CA ALA A 5 -18.35 -31.42 -0.95
C ALA A 5 -18.91 -31.13 -2.35
N SER A 6 -20.09 -30.52 -2.50
CA SER A 6 -20.74 -30.34 -3.81
C SER A 6 -21.39 -28.97 -3.99
N ARG A 7 -21.15 -28.38 -5.17
CA ARG A 7 -21.72 -27.09 -5.59
C ARG A 7 -23.24 -27.15 -5.77
N HIS A 8 -23.80 -28.29 -6.14
CA HIS A 8 -25.24 -28.49 -6.37
C HIS A 8 -26.05 -28.41 -5.06
N PHE A 9 -25.56 -29.02 -3.98
CA PHE A 9 -26.25 -28.93 -2.69
C PHE A 9 -26.16 -27.52 -2.05
N ARG A 10 -25.21 -26.68 -2.51
CA ARG A 10 -25.15 -25.27 -2.06
C ARG A 10 -26.30 -24.43 -2.61
N THR A 11 -26.81 -24.78 -3.79
CA THR A 11 -27.94 -24.08 -4.42
C THR A 11 -29.29 -24.65 -3.99
N VAL A 12 -29.38 -25.96 -3.73
CA VAL A 12 -30.66 -26.63 -3.43
C VAL A 12 -31.07 -26.50 -1.97
N ILE A 13 -30.11 -26.57 -1.03
CA ILE A 13 -30.42 -26.47 0.41
C ILE A 13 -30.23 -25.02 0.81
N ALA A 14 -31.31 -24.23 0.84
CA ALA A 14 -31.27 -22.88 1.39
C ALA A 14 -30.90 -22.97 2.89
N ILE A 15 -29.76 -22.38 3.25
CA ILE A 15 -29.39 -22.19 4.66
C ILE A 15 -29.97 -20.85 5.06
N THR A 16 -30.69 -20.83 6.18
CA THR A 16 -31.17 -19.60 6.78
C THR A 16 -30.18 -19.10 7.82
N VAL A 17 -30.35 -17.85 8.24
CA VAL A 17 -29.59 -17.27 9.34
C VAL A 17 -29.81 -18.05 10.64
N ASP A 18 -31.02 -18.54 10.89
CA ASP A 18 -31.37 -19.29 12.08
C ASP A 18 -30.66 -20.64 12.14
N ASP A 19 -30.48 -21.30 11.00
CA ASP A 19 -29.71 -22.54 10.91
C ASP A 19 -28.24 -22.35 11.33
N VAL A 20 -27.64 -21.23 10.90
CA VAL A 20 -26.26 -20.89 11.26
C VAL A 20 -26.16 -20.60 12.76
N LEU A 21 -27.11 -19.88 13.33
CA LEU A 21 -27.18 -19.61 14.76
C LEU A 21 -27.37 -20.88 15.60
N ALA A 22 -28.25 -21.78 15.18
CA ALA A 22 -28.48 -23.06 15.84
C ALA A 22 -27.20 -23.91 15.82
N ALA A 23 -26.52 -23.99 14.67
CA ALA A 23 -25.27 -24.73 14.54
C ALA A 23 -24.11 -24.09 15.33
N GLU A 24 -24.07 -22.76 15.42
CA GLU A 24 -23.11 -22.03 16.27
C GLU A 24 -23.30 -22.37 17.75
N ARG A 25 -24.56 -22.40 18.25
CA ARG A 25 -24.87 -22.81 19.63
C ARG A 25 -24.48 -24.26 19.90
N ALA A 26 -24.82 -25.16 18.98
CA ALA A 26 -24.44 -26.58 19.09
C ALA A 26 -22.91 -26.78 19.11
N SER A 27 -22.17 -25.98 18.35
CA SER A 27 -20.70 -26.02 18.34
C SER A 27 -20.11 -25.53 19.67
N ALA A 28 -20.68 -24.48 20.25
CA ALA A 28 -20.26 -23.97 21.56
C ALA A 28 -20.44 -24.99 22.68
N LEU A 29 -21.56 -25.72 22.69
CA LEU A 29 -21.81 -26.80 23.67
C LEU A 29 -20.78 -27.94 23.59
N ARG A 30 -20.16 -28.12 22.42
CA ARG A 30 -19.11 -29.11 22.18
C ARG A 30 -17.69 -28.58 22.45
N GLY A 31 -17.57 -27.35 22.95
CA GLY A 31 -16.27 -26.70 23.18
C GLY A 31 -15.54 -26.30 21.90
N ILE A 32 -16.22 -26.27 20.75
CA ILE A 32 -15.61 -25.90 19.47
C ILE A 32 -15.90 -24.42 19.18
N ASP A 33 -14.85 -23.61 19.05
CA ASP A 33 -14.98 -22.17 18.81
C ASP A 33 -15.24 -21.83 17.33
N LEU A 34 -16.43 -22.22 16.87
CA LEU A 34 -16.96 -21.86 15.56
C LEU A 34 -17.99 -20.72 15.68
N LEU A 35 -17.91 -19.78 14.76
CA LEU A 35 -18.80 -18.63 14.63
C LEU A 35 -19.38 -18.57 13.22
N GLY A 36 -20.64 -18.17 13.11
CA GLY A 36 -21.31 -17.97 11.83
C GLY A 36 -20.90 -16.68 11.12
N CYS A 37 -20.74 -16.76 9.79
CA CYS A 37 -20.69 -15.59 8.92
C CYS A 37 -22.03 -15.40 8.22
N TYR A 38 -22.59 -14.18 8.27
CA TYR A 38 -23.94 -13.89 7.75
C TYR A 38 -23.98 -13.57 6.26
N ASP A 39 -22.83 -13.39 5.62
CA ASP A 39 -22.76 -13.15 4.18
C ASP A 39 -22.66 -14.49 3.42
N CYS A 40 -21.73 -15.36 3.81
CA CYS A 40 -21.56 -16.67 3.17
C CYS A 40 -22.36 -17.81 3.83
N LEU A 41 -23.01 -17.55 4.97
CA LEU A 41 -23.82 -18.52 5.72
C LEU A 41 -23.04 -19.81 6.05
N CYS A 42 -21.77 -19.64 6.41
CA CYS A 42 -20.87 -20.73 6.80
C CYS A 42 -20.37 -20.54 8.23
N LEU A 43 -20.19 -21.64 8.95
CA LEU A 43 -19.43 -21.66 10.20
C LEU A 43 -17.93 -21.55 9.88
N ARG A 44 -17.24 -20.70 10.63
CA ARG A 44 -15.80 -20.46 10.50
C ARG A 44 -15.17 -20.55 11.89
N LYS A 45 -13.89 -20.93 11.94
CA LYS A 45 -13.11 -20.81 13.18
C LYS A 45 -13.07 -19.36 13.62
N ALA A 46 -13.10 -19.09 14.92
CA ALA A 46 -13.07 -17.73 15.45
C ALA A 46 -11.89 -16.89 14.93
N GLU A 47 -10.74 -17.52 14.65
CA GLU A 47 -9.55 -16.90 14.05
C GLU A 47 -9.78 -16.33 12.64
N CYS A 48 -10.74 -16.88 11.89
CA CYS A 48 -11.11 -16.39 10.55
C CYS A 48 -12.06 -15.19 10.60
N LEU A 49 -12.37 -14.70 11.80
CA LEU A 49 -13.20 -13.54 12.03
C LEU A 49 -12.42 -12.46 12.78
N VAL A 50 -12.92 -11.23 12.69
CA VAL A 50 -12.32 -10.07 13.34
C VAL A 50 -12.51 -10.18 14.85
N ASP A 51 -11.53 -9.75 15.64
CA ASP A 51 -11.57 -9.85 17.11
C ASP A 51 -12.78 -9.14 17.73
N SER A 52 -13.22 -8.03 17.13
CA SER A 52 -14.44 -7.31 17.51
C SER A 52 -15.73 -8.12 17.29
N THR A 53 -15.68 -9.19 16.51
CA THR A 53 -16.80 -10.13 16.33
C THR A 53 -16.73 -11.33 17.26
N ARG A 54 -15.58 -11.54 17.92
CA ARG A 54 -15.42 -12.53 18.99
C ARG A 54 -15.89 -11.95 20.32
N ARG A 55 -15.67 -10.64 20.53
CA ARG A 55 -15.98 -9.92 21.78
C ARG A 55 -16.83 -8.68 21.51
N GLY A 56 -17.85 -8.41 22.32
CA GLY A 56 -18.68 -7.19 22.23
C GLY A 56 -20.04 -7.40 21.53
N LYS A 57 -20.61 -6.34 20.94
CA LYS A 57 -21.99 -6.33 20.42
C LYS A 57 -22.25 -7.36 19.31
N THR A 58 -21.21 -7.71 18.54
CA THR A 58 -21.27 -8.71 17.46
C THR A 58 -20.76 -10.10 17.88
N GLY A 59 -20.40 -10.25 19.16
CA GLY A 59 -19.98 -11.51 19.78
C GLY A 59 -21.04 -12.60 19.77
N ARG A 60 -20.67 -13.82 20.15
CA ARG A 60 -21.57 -15.00 20.23
C ARG A 60 -22.85 -14.70 21.02
N TRP A 61 -22.72 -13.92 22.08
CA TRP A 61 -23.80 -13.51 22.98
C TRP A 61 -24.09 -12.00 22.89
N GLY A 62 -23.65 -11.36 21.81
CA GLY A 62 -23.84 -9.93 21.60
C GLY A 62 -25.27 -9.59 21.17
N SER A 63 -25.62 -8.30 21.23
CA SER A 63 -26.93 -7.80 20.82
C SER A 63 -27.16 -7.75 19.30
N LYS A 64 -26.10 -7.87 18.50
CA LYS A 64 -26.15 -7.85 17.03
C LYS A 64 -25.33 -8.99 16.44
N PRO A 65 -25.68 -10.26 16.70
CA PRO A 65 -24.94 -11.38 16.14
C PRO A 65 -25.03 -11.38 14.60
N THR A 66 -26.13 -10.85 14.04
CA THR A 66 -26.43 -10.79 12.60
C THR A 66 -25.52 -9.90 11.76
N SER A 67 -24.71 -9.04 12.37
CA SER A 67 -23.75 -8.19 11.67
C SER A 67 -22.33 -8.77 11.67
N ARG A 68 -22.19 -10.10 11.74
CA ARG A 68 -20.89 -10.78 11.75
C ARG A 68 -20.47 -11.27 10.36
N PHE A 69 -19.24 -10.96 9.98
CA PHE A 69 -18.67 -11.37 8.70
C PHE A 69 -17.31 -12.04 8.94
N CYS A 70 -16.98 -13.05 8.13
CA CYS A 70 -15.61 -13.54 8.10
C CYS A 70 -14.73 -12.52 7.38
N ILE A 71 -13.41 -12.62 7.59
CA ILE A 71 -12.43 -11.71 6.99
C ILE A 71 -12.63 -11.63 5.46
N ASP A 72 -12.78 -12.78 4.80
CA ASP A 72 -12.98 -12.84 3.34
C ASP A 72 -14.21 -12.07 2.86
N CYS A 73 -15.40 -12.34 3.44
CA CYS A 73 -16.65 -11.68 3.07
C CYS A 73 -16.65 -10.19 3.44
N GLY A 74 -15.97 -9.84 4.54
CA GLY A 74 -15.84 -8.44 4.95
C GLY A 74 -14.96 -7.63 3.99
N LEU A 75 -13.93 -8.26 3.43
CA LEU A 75 -13.02 -7.66 2.45
C LEU A 75 -13.58 -7.67 1.03
N HIS A 76 -14.29 -8.74 0.67
CA HIS A 76 -14.88 -8.99 -0.65
C HIS A 76 -16.41 -9.17 -0.54
N PRO A 77 -17.14 -8.12 -0.18
CA PRO A 77 -18.58 -8.19 -0.09
C PRO A 77 -19.21 -8.43 -1.46
N HIS A 78 -20.36 -9.10 -1.49
CA HIS A 78 -21.14 -9.21 -2.71
C HIS A 78 -21.51 -7.80 -3.23
N SER A 79 -21.43 -7.66 -4.56
CA SER A 79 -21.56 -6.41 -5.31
C SER A 79 -22.66 -5.49 -4.77
N GLY A 80 -22.28 -4.25 -4.42
CA GLY A 80 -23.20 -3.21 -3.94
C GLY A 80 -23.24 -3.01 -2.43
N THR A 81 -22.59 -3.88 -1.63
CA THR A 81 -22.51 -3.69 -0.18
C THR A 81 -21.08 -3.40 0.28
N THR A 82 -20.93 -2.55 1.29
CA THR A 82 -19.64 -2.31 1.97
C THR A 82 -19.72 -2.83 3.41
N ARG A 83 -18.85 -3.78 3.77
CA ARG A 83 -18.77 -4.33 5.13
C ARG A 83 -17.61 -3.71 5.90
N TYR A 84 -16.38 -4.07 5.55
CA TYR A 84 -15.19 -3.41 6.09
C TYR A 84 -14.80 -2.24 5.19
N ASN A 85 -14.95 -1.03 5.72
CA ASN A 85 -14.53 0.20 5.07
C ASN A 85 -13.02 0.41 5.25
N CYS A 86 -12.39 1.17 4.36
CA CYS A 86 -10.98 1.54 4.43
C CYS A 86 -10.63 2.39 5.66
N ALA A 87 -11.63 3.02 6.28
CA ALA A 87 -11.47 3.76 7.54
C ALA A 87 -11.58 2.85 8.78
N ASN A 88 -12.08 1.62 8.65
CA ASN A 88 -12.29 0.74 9.77
C ASN A 88 -11.00 0.00 10.12
N LYS A 89 -10.66 0.02 11.41
CA LYS A 89 -9.61 -0.82 11.98
C LYS A 89 -10.15 -2.24 12.15
N ILE A 90 -9.46 -3.21 11.55
CA ILE A 90 -9.78 -4.63 11.55
C ILE A 90 -8.79 -5.32 12.49
N GLY A 91 -9.23 -5.70 13.68
CA GLY A 91 -8.40 -6.48 14.62
C GLY A 91 -8.36 -7.95 14.24
N ILE A 92 -7.18 -8.52 13.99
CA ILE A 92 -7.00 -9.95 13.69
C ILE A 92 -5.85 -10.45 14.55
N GLY A 93 -6.12 -11.36 15.49
CA GLY A 93 -5.08 -11.94 16.34
C GLY A 93 -4.41 -10.92 17.27
N GLY A 94 -5.11 -9.84 17.64
CA GLY A 94 -4.56 -8.75 18.45
C GLY A 94 -3.80 -7.68 17.66
N GLU A 95 -3.51 -7.93 16.39
CA GLU A 95 -2.92 -6.93 15.49
C GLU A 95 -4.01 -6.13 14.78
N VAL A 96 -3.71 -4.87 14.45
CA VAL A 96 -4.68 -3.95 13.85
C VAL A 96 -4.36 -3.70 12.39
N PHE A 97 -5.30 -4.06 11.52
CA PHE A 97 -5.20 -3.89 10.09
C PHE A 97 -6.17 -2.83 9.55
N VAL A 98 -5.89 -2.30 8.37
CA VAL A 98 -6.82 -1.45 7.60
C VAL A 98 -6.95 -1.96 6.18
N LYS A 99 -8.13 -1.80 5.58
CA LYS A 99 -8.37 -2.18 4.19
C LYS A 99 -7.70 -1.17 3.24
N CYS A 100 -6.96 -1.68 2.26
CA CYS A 100 -6.36 -0.89 1.20
C CYS A 100 -7.42 -0.29 0.27
N TRP A 101 -7.18 0.93 -0.22
CA TRP A 101 -8.07 1.66 -1.14
C TRP A 101 -8.20 1.05 -2.55
N CYS A 102 -7.42 0.02 -2.88
CA CYS A 102 -7.35 -0.52 -4.24
C CYS A 102 -8.54 -1.38 -4.67
N GLY A 103 -9.53 -1.59 -3.81
CA GLY A 103 -10.71 -2.41 -4.11
C GLY A 103 -10.44 -3.92 -4.17
N LYS A 104 -9.18 -4.37 -4.21
CA LYS A 104 -8.77 -5.79 -4.29
C LYS A 104 -8.78 -6.54 -2.94
N GLY A 105 -9.39 -5.95 -1.89
CA GLY A 105 -9.50 -6.58 -0.58
C GLY A 105 -8.19 -6.80 0.18
N CYS A 106 -7.09 -6.13 -0.17
CA CYS A 106 -5.84 -6.24 0.59
C CYS A 106 -5.95 -5.55 1.95
N ILE A 107 -5.32 -6.13 2.98
CA ILE A 107 -5.18 -5.54 4.33
C ILE A 107 -3.76 -5.03 4.56
N LEU A 108 -3.62 -4.03 5.43
CA LEU A 108 -2.36 -3.36 5.77
C LEU A 108 -2.24 -3.25 7.28
N HIS A 109 -1.05 -3.51 7.82
CA HIS A 109 -0.80 -3.31 9.24
C HIS A 109 -0.82 -1.81 9.59
N THR A 110 -1.52 -1.43 10.66
CA THR A 110 -1.72 -0.02 11.05
C THR A 110 -0.40 0.65 11.45
N ASP A 111 0.50 -0.10 12.07
CA ASP A 111 1.78 0.43 12.57
C ASP A 111 2.87 0.53 11.48
N SER A 112 2.53 0.27 10.21
CA SER A 112 3.46 0.48 9.08
C SER A 112 3.63 1.97 8.71
N SER A 113 3.63 2.83 9.73
CA SER A 113 3.56 4.30 9.81
C SER A 113 4.65 5.09 9.07
N SER A 114 5.16 4.61 7.94
CA SER A 114 5.72 5.55 6.98
C SER A 114 4.56 6.37 6.40
N GLU A 115 4.64 7.69 6.56
CA GLU A 115 3.68 8.80 6.31
C GLU A 115 2.74 8.76 5.08
N ASN A 116 2.71 7.69 4.26
CA ASN A 116 1.95 7.65 3.01
C ASN A 116 1.22 6.31 2.70
N ARG A 117 1.11 5.35 3.65
CA ARG A 117 0.70 3.96 3.34
C ARG A 117 -0.76 3.60 3.66
N ARG A 118 -1.74 4.31 3.11
CA ARG A 118 -3.12 3.75 2.95
C ARG A 118 -3.28 2.84 1.73
N VAL A 119 -2.16 2.48 1.10
CA VAL A 119 -2.10 1.66 -0.11
C VAL A 119 -1.13 0.50 0.09
N CYS A 120 -1.51 -0.70 -0.37
CA CYS A 120 -0.69 -1.88 -0.26
C CYS A 120 0.57 -1.77 -1.13
N MET A 121 1.60 -2.56 -0.83
CA MET A 121 2.86 -2.54 -1.60
C MET A 121 2.63 -2.69 -3.10
N THR A 122 1.67 -3.52 -3.51
CA THR A 122 1.30 -3.71 -4.92
C THR A 122 0.78 -2.42 -5.56
N CYS A 123 0.03 -1.61 -4.81
CA CYS A 123 -0.49 -0.33 -5.28
C CYS A 123 0.53 0.80 -5.14
N TRP A 124 1.44 0.71 -4.16
CA TRP A 124 2.49 1.68 -3.92
C TRP A 124 3.63 1.61 -4.93
N LYS A 125 4.10 0.41 -5.30
CA LYS A 125 5.20 0.19 -6.24
C LYS A 125 5.12 1.05 -7.52
N PRO A 126 4.00 1.04 -8.28
CA PRO A 126 3.91 1.87 -9.49
C PRO A 126 3.85 3.37 -9.20
N VAL A 127 3.27 3.78 -8.07
CA VAL A 127 3.25 5.19 -7.64
C VAL A 127 4.65 5.66 -7.26
N ALA A 128 5.39 4.86 -6.49
CA ALA A 128 6.75 5.14 -6.08
C ALA A 128 7.69 5.21 -7.30
N GLN A 129 7.53 4.29 -8.26
CA GLN A 129 8.31 4.31 -9.51
C GLN A 129 8.09 5.61 -10.30
N ARG A 130 6.83 6.02 -10.50
CA ARG A 130 6.52 7.29 -11.17
C ARG A 130 7.06 8.52 -10.44
N ARG A 131 7.04 8.52 -9.10
CA ARG A 131 7.65 9.60 -8.30
C ARG A 131 9.16 9.67 -8.51
N ARG A 132 9.86 8.53 -8.47
CA ARG A 132 11.31 8.46 -8.72
C ARG A 132 11.66 8.94 -10.13
N GLN A 133 10.91 8.52 -11.14
CA GLN A 133 11.10 8.97 -12.53
C GLN A 133 10.96 10.49 -12.67
N ARG A 134 9.90 11.09 -12.12
CA ARG A 134 9.72 12.55 -12.15
C ARG A 134 10.85 13.29 -11.44
N GLN A 135 11.33 12.76 -10.31
CA GLN A 135 12.43 13.36 -9.57
C GLN A 135 13.73 13.31 -10.37
N GLN A 136 14.02 12.19 -11.04
CA GLN A 136 15.16 12.05 -11.94
C GLN A 136 15.05 12.97 -13.15
N GLU A 137 13.87 13.09 -13.77
CA GLU A 137 13.62 14.00 -14.89
C GLU A 137 13.86 15.45 -14.48
N GLN A 138 13.36 15.88 -13.32
CA GLN A 138 13.61 17.22 -12.78
C GLN A 138 15.10 17.47 -12.52
N GLN A 139 15.80 16.52 -11.89
CA GLN A 139 17.24 16.62 -11.67
C GLN A 139 18.03 16.69 -12.98
N ASN A 140 17.61 15.93 -14.00
CA ASN A 140 18.25 15.94 -15.31
C ASN A 140 18.00 17.25 -16.06
N LEU A 141 16.80 17.81 -15.96
CA LEU A 141 16.47 19.12 -16.50
C LEU A 141 17.30 20.22 -15.83
N GLN A 142 17.39 20.21 -14.49
CA GLN A 142 18.23 21.15 -13.74
C GLN A 142 19.70 21.05 -14.17
N ARG A 143 20.26 19.83 -14.22
CA ARG A 143 21.65 19.62 -14.67
C ARG A 143 21.88 20.09 -16.11
N ARG A 144 20.90 19.93 -17.01
CA ARG A 144 20.99 20.45 -18.38
C ARG A 144 20.99 21.98 -18.40
N GLN A 145 20.09 22.61 -17.64
CA GLN A 145 20.03 24.07 -17.53
C GLN A 145 21.34 24.64 -16.97
N GLU A 146 21.89 24.05 -15.91
CA GLU A 146 23.18 24.45 -15.33
C GLU A 146 24.33 24.31 -16.34
N LYS A 147 24.40 23.20 -17.07
CA LYS A 147 25.41 23.01 -18.12
C LYS A 147 25.30 24.07 -19.22
N THR A 148 24.09 24.38 -19.68
CA THR A 148 23.86 25.42 -20.69
C THR A 148 24.22 26.82 -20.17
N ALA A 149 23.91 27.12 -18.91
CA ALA A 149 24.26 28.39 -18.28
C ALA A 149 25.79 28.55 -18.15
N LYS A 150 26.49 27.50 -17.68
CA LYS A 150 27.96 27.49 -17.60
C LYS A 150 28.61 27.61 -18.98
N ALA A 151 28.07 26.97 -20.01
CA ALA A 151 28.57 27.10 -21.39
C ALA A 151 28.38 28.51 -21.95
N LYS A 152 27.21 29.12 -21.70
CA LYS A 152 26.91 30.50 -22.09
C LYS A 152 27.87 31.49 -21.42
N ASP A 153 28.10 31.36 -20.11
CA ASP A 153 29.05 32.22 -19.38
C ASP A 153 30.49 32.09 -19.92
N ARG A 154 30.95 30.87 -20.22
CA ARG A 154 32.27 30.64 -20.84
C ARG A 154 32.38 31.31 -22.22
N ALA A 155 31.33 31.22 -23.04
CA ALA A 155 31.30 31.85 -24.36
C ALA A 155 31.33 33.38 -24.25
N GLU A 156 30.56 33.96 -23.33
CA GLU A 156 30.53 35.41 -23.08
C GLU A 156 31.87 35.93 -22.55
N ARG A 157 32.53 35.17 -21.66
CA ARG A 157 33.91 35.48 -21.25
C ARG A 157 34.86 35.51 -22.44
N ARG A 158 34.83 34.51 -23.32
CA ARG A 158 35.68 34.48 -24.53
C ARG A 158 35.42 35.66 -25.46
N ALA A 159 34.15 36.01 -25.71
CA ALA A 159 33.78 37.17 -26.52
C ALA A 159 34.36 38.47 -25.93
N ARG A 160 34.21 38.69 -24.61
CA ARG A 160 34.79 39.86 -23.92
C ARG A 160 36.32 39.95 -24.03
N TYR A 161 37.02 38.83 -24.08
CA TYR A 161 38.48 38.83 -24.29
C TYR A 161 38.84 39.23 -25.72
N HIS A 162 38.11 38.69 -26.70
CA HIS A 162 38.32 38.99 -28.11
C HIS A 162 38.06 40.47 -28.42
N ASP A 163 36.99 41.07 -27.88
CA ASP A 163 36.66 42.49 -28.06
C ASP A 163 37.73 43.44 -27.51
N ARG A 164 38.53 42.99 -26.53
CA ARG A 164 39.62 43.77 -25.92
C ARG A 164 40.94 43.67 -26.71
N GLY A 165 40.96 42.98 -27.84
CA GLY A 165 42.15 42.83 -28.68
C GLY A 165 43.28 42.01 -28.05
N ARG A 166 42.99 41.16 -27.05
CA ARG A 166 43.97 40.22 -26.49
C ARG A 166 43.97 38.94 -27.31
N ALA A 167 45.16 38.45 -27.67
CA ALA A 167 45.34 37.18 -28.36
C ALA A 167 44.96 36.00 -27.45
N GLU A 168 44.36 34.95 -28.01
CA GLU A 168 43.95 33.75 -27.25
C GLU A 168 45.10 33.06 -26.53
N SER A 169 46.34 33.28 -26.98
CA SER A 169 47.58 32.78 -26.37
C SER A 169 47.85 33.31 -24.96
N ASP A 170 47.27 34.47 -24.57
CA ASP A 170 47.44 35.04 -23.23
C ASP A 170 46.53 34.38 -22.18
N ILE A 171 45.55 33.57 -22.61
CA ILE A 171 44.55 32.95 -21.74
C ILE A 171 45.09 31.68 -21.07
N GLY A 172 45.99 30.95 -21.73
CA GLY A 172 46.61 29.73 -21.19
C GLY A 172 47.45 29.97 -19.94
N SER A 173 48.00 31.19 -19.77
CA SER A 173 48.94 31.50 -18.69
C SER A 173 48.27 31.92 -17.37
N LEU A 174 46.98 32.28 -17.35
CA LEU A 174 46.27 32.75 -16.15
C LEU A 174 45.40 31.69 -15.48
N ILE A 175 45.06 30.60 -16.19
CA ILE A 175 44.23 29.51 -15.64
C ILE A 175 45.08 28.49 -14.86
N SER A 176 46.40 28.46 -15.06
CA SER A 176 47.33 27.59 -14.31
C SER A 176 47.43 27.92 -12.82
N GLY A 177 46.94 29.07 -12.36
CA GLY A 177 46.99 29.48 -10.95
C GLY A 177 45.72 29.20 -10.14
N THR A 178 44.64 28.70 -10.75
CA THR A 178 43.36 28.47 -10.05
C THR A 178 42.68 27.21 -10.53
N THR A 179 43.44 26.12 -10.65
CA THR A 179 42.87 24.77 -10.64
C THR A 179 42.40 24.48 -9.21
N ILE A 180 41.20 24.95 -8.85
CA ILE A 180 40.40 24.23 -7.88
C ILE A 180 40.14 22.88 -8.56
N SER A 181 40.89 21.89 -8.08
CA SER A 181 40.80 20.50 -8.45
C SER A 181 39.36 20.03 -8.16
N ASP A 182 38.50 20.07 -9.17
CA ASP A 182 37.24 19.32 -9.19
C ASP A 182 37.60 17.81 -9.25
N ASN A 183 38.10 17.29 -8.13
CA ASN A 183 38.23 15.85 -7.88
C ASN A 183 36.81 15.32 -7.61
N ASP A 184 36.05 15.12 -8.68
CA ASP A 184 34.87 14.24 -8.66
C ASP A 184 35.39 12.79 -8.60
N SER A 185 35.89 12.35 -7.44
CA SER A 185 36.11 10.93 -7.18
C SER A 185 34.78 10.30 -6.79
N ASP A 186 34.03 9.84 -7.79
CA ASP A 186 32.93 8.88 -7.60
C ASP A 186 33.53 7.57 -7.07
N TYR A 187 33.58 7.42 -5.74
CA TYR A 187 33.82 6.13 -5.10
C TYR A 187 32.56 5.28 -5.24
N ASP A 188 32.58 4.34 -6.19
CA ASP A 188 31.69 3.19 -6.26
C ASP A 188 31.94 2.27 -5.04
N TRP A 189 30.95 2.14 -4.15
CA TRP A 189 30.91 1.08 -3.15
C TRP A 189 29.99 -0.04 -3.65
N VAL A 190 30.60 -1.23 -3.80
CA VAL A 190 29.96 -2.53 -4.07
C VAL A 190 29.20 -3.03 -2.84
#